data_AF-A0A843T656-F1
#
_entry.id   AF-A0A843T656-F1
#
_cell.length_a   1.000
_cell.length_b   1.000
_cell.length_c   1.000
_cell.angle_alpha   90.00
_cell.angle_beta   90.00
_cell.angle_gamma   90.00
#
_symmetry.space_group_name_H-M   'P 1'
#
loop_
_entity.id
_entity.type
_entity.pdbx_description
1 polymer ?
#
loop_
_entity_poly.entity_id
_entity_poly.type
_entity_poly.pdbx_seq_one_letter_code
_entity_poly.pdbx_strand_id
1 'polypeptide(L)' 'MATRYDALLTTTKLARRDEAPGILVDEAGDALSRLAVNSSAQYLVRPDGHIAFRCAGVDLVGVREYLERWFDGAPRGV' A
#
# COMPACT_ATOMS: atom_id res chain seq x y z
N MET A 1 -12.84 1.52 10.07
CA MET A 1 -12.28 1.15 8.76
C MET A 1 -11.14 0.14 8.84
N ALA A 2 -10.55 -0.15 10.01
CA ALA A 2 -9.40 -1.07 10.12
C ALA A 2 -9.76 -2.58 10.11
N THR A 3 -10.95 -2.98 10.60
CA THR A 3 -11.20 -4.39 10.95
C THR A 3 -11.44 -5.33 9.77
N ARG A 4 -11.87 -4.83 8.60
CA ARG A 4 -12.29 -5.70 7.48
C ARG A 4 -11.12 -6.35 6.73
N TYR A 5 -9.96 -5.70 6.68
CA TYR A 5 -8.81 -6.14 5.89
C TYR A 5 -7.58 -6.49 6.72
N ASP A 6 -7.68 -6.43 8.05
CA ASP A 6 -6.54 -6.61 8.97
C ASP A 6 -5.85 -7.98 8.79
N ALA A 7 -6.64 -9.04 8.55
CA ALA A 7 -6.11 -10.38 8.27
C ALA A 7 -5.55 -10.55 6.85
N LEU A 8 -5.77 -9.59 5.95
CA LEU A 8 -5.43 -9.68 4.52
C LEU A 8 -4.35 -8.70 4.09
N LEU A 9 -4.14 -7.61 4.84
CA LEU A 9 -3.25 -6.53 4.48
C LEU A 9 -2.24 -6.25 5.59
N THR A 10 -0.97 -6.19 5.21
CA THR A 10 0.07 -5.58 6.03
C THR A 10 0.34 -4.18 5.52
N THR A 11 0.18 -3.18 6.39
CA THR A 11 0.48 -1.78 6.05
C THR A 11 1.90 -1.48 6.48
N THR A 12 2.74 -1.04 5.54
CA THR A 12 4.11 -0.60 5.80
C THR A 12 4.30 0.80 5.24
N LYS A 13 4.84 1.72 6.04
CA LYS A 13 5.16 3.08 5.60
C LYS A 13 6.63 3.14 5.19
N LEU A 14 6.91 3.83 4.08
CA LEU A 14 8.25 4.15 3.60
C LEU A 14 8.43 5.67 3.66
N ALA A 15 9.48 6.16 4.31
CA ALA A 15 9.77 7.58 4.42
C ALA A 15 11.27 7.84 4.34
N ARG A 16 11.68 9.09 4.05
CA ARG A 16 13.10 9.46 4.03
C ARG A 16 13.74 9.56 5.42
N ARG A 17 12.92 9.68 6.46
CA ARG A 17 13.36 9.84 7.84
C ARG A 17 12.60 8.88 8.73
N ASP A 18 13.25 8.52 9.82
CA ASP A 18 12.59 7.81 10.91
C ASP A 18 11.63 8.80 11.60
N GLU A 19 10.33 8.61 11.36
CA GLU A 19 9.28 9.47 11.94
C GLU A 19 8.50 8.74 13.05
N ALA A 20 8.54 7.41 13.07
CA ALA A 20 7.85 6.57 14.04
C ALA A 20 8.37 5.11 13.97
N PRO A 21 8.21 4.32 15.05
CA PRO A 21 8.53 2.90 15.05
C PRO A 21 7.78 2.13 13.94
N GLY A 22 8.50 1.25 13.23
CA GLY A 22 7.92 0.38 12.20
C GLY A 22 7.85 1.00 10.79
N ILE A 23 8.43 2.18 10.59
CA ILE A 23 8.60 2.79 9.27
C ILE A 23 9.88 2.26 8.62
N LEU A 24 9.80 1.93 7.32
CA LEU A 24 10.98 1.70 6.51
C LEU A 24 11.61 3.04 6.11
N VAL A 25 12.91 3.18 6.34
CA VAL A 25 13.64 4.42 6.05
C VAL A 25 14.41 4.29 4.73
N ASP A 26 14.15 5.21 3.81
CA ASP A 26 14.87 5.38 2.53
C ASP A 26 15.63 6.71 2.55
N GLU A 27 16.73 6.75 3.31
CA GLU A 27 17.49 7.98 3.58
C GLU A 27 17.99 8.65 2.28
N ALA A 28 18.48 7.84 1.34
CA ALA A 28 18.97 8.31 0.05
C ALA A 28 17.85 8.71 -0.93
N GLY A 29 16.62 8.23 -0.70
CA GLY A 29 15.49 8.45 -1.61
C GLY A 29 15.52 7.55 -2.85
N ASP A 30 16.36 6.52 -2.87
CA ASP A 30 16.52 5.62 -4.03
C ASP A 30 15.26 4.81 -4.29
N ALA A 31 14.63 4.29 -3.22
CA ALA A 31 13.40 3.51 -3.34
C ALA A 31 12.23 4.41 -3.76
N LEU A 32 12.08 5.58 -3.16
CA LEU A 32 11.07 6.57 -3.53
C LEU A 32 11.22 7.04 -4.98
N SER A 33 12.46 7.24 -5.44
CA SER A 33 12.76 7.59 -6.83
C SER A 33 12.38 6.48 -7.80
N ARG A 34 12.75 5.22 -7.50
CA ARG A 34 12.38 4.05 -8.33
C ARG A 34 10.87 3.82 -8.39
N LEU A 35 10.16 4.16 -7.33
CA LEU A 35 8.70 4.11 -7.28
C LEU A 35 8.02 5.31 -7.95
N ALA A 36 8.79 6.33 -8.35
CA ALA A 36 8.32 7.60 -8.90
C ALA A 36 7.42 8.40 -7.93
N VAL A 37 7.78 8.42 -6.64
CA VAL A 37 7.05 9.14 -5.59
C VAL A 37 7.71 10.49 -5.32
N ASN A 38 6.99 11.58 -5.61
CA ASN A 38 7.47 12.95 -5.40
C ASN A 38 6.99 13.58 -4.07
N SER A 39 5.92 13.05 -3.48
CA SER A 39 5.36 13.55 -2.21
C SER A 39 4.81 12.38 -1.40
N SER A 40 3.53 12.04 -1.57
CA SER A 40 2.91 10.86 -1.00
C SER A 40 2.34 9.98 -2.10
N ALA A 41 2.29 8.68 -1.86
CA ALA A 41 1.63 7.72 -2.72
C ALA A 41 1.28 6.45 -1.93
N GLN A 42 0.31 5.71 -2.42
CA GLN A 42 -0.02 4.37 -1.96
C GLN A 42 0.25 3.33 -3.05
N TYR A 43 0.82 2.20 -2.62
CA TYR A 43 1.06 1.03 -3.46
C TYR A 43 0.41 -0.18 -2.79
N LEU A 44 -0.33 -0.95 -3.58
CA LEU A 44 -0.76 -2.29 -3.18
C LEU A 44 0.16 -3.29 -3.86
N VAL A 45 0.91 -4.04 -3.06
CA VAL A 45 1.81 -5.08 -3.52
C VAL A 45 1.20 -6.43 -3.21
N ARG A 46 1.14 -7.32 -4.21
CA ARG A 46 0.67 -8.69 -4.05
C ARG A 46 1.73 -9.55 -3.36
N PRO A 47 1.36 -10.70 -2.79
CA PRO A 47 2.32 -11.63 -2.17
C PRO A 47 3.44 -12.11 -3.12
N ASP A 48 3.23 -12.04 -4.44
CA ASP A 48 4.23 -12.36 -5.47
C ASP A 48 5.15 -11.18 -5.82
N GLY A 49 5.09 -10.07 -5.07
CA GLY A 49 5.91 -8.88 -5.25
C GLY A 49 5.42 -7.93 -6.35
N HIS A 50 4.31 -8.22 -7.03
CA HIS A 50 3.80 -7.35 -8.10
C HIS A 50 2.93 -6.22 -7.57
N ILE A 51 3.05 -5.03 -8.16
CA ILE A 51 2.18 -3.89 -7.85
C ILE A 51 0.82 -4.10 -8.51
N ALA A 52 -0.20 -4.34 -7.69
CA ALA A 52 -1.60 -4.48 -8.12
C ALA A 52 -2.30 -3.12 -8.31
N PHE A 53 -1.89 -2.13 -7.53
CA PHE A 53 -2.47 -0.78 -7.56
C PHE A 53 -1.43 0.26 -7.15
N ARG A 54 -1.50 1.45 -7.77
CA ARG A 54 -0.70 2.63 -7.38
C ARG A 54 -1.54 3.89 -7.53
N CYS A 55 -1.40 4.82 -6.61
CA CYS A 55 -2.03 6.14 -6.69
C CYS A 55 -1.20 7.17 -5.93
N ALA A 56 -1.07 8.36 -6.49
CA ALA A 56 -0.39 9.48 -5.86
C ALA A 56 -1.32 10.19 -4.86
N GLY A 57 -0.74 10.79 -3.82
CA GLY A 57 -1.46 11.47 -2.75
C GLY A 57 -1.65 10.58 -1.52
N VAL A 58 -2.59 11.00 -0.67
CA VAL A 58 -2.94 10.35 0.61
C VAL A 58 -4.37 9.85 0.64
N ASP A 59 -5.12 10.05 -0.45
CA ASP A 59 -6.53 9.69 -0.51
C ASP A 59 -6.69 8.18 -0.73
N LEU A 60 -7.26 7.48 0.25
CA LEU A 60 -7.38 6.02 0.22
C LEU A 60 -8.63 5.51 -0.53
N VAL A 61 -9.42 6.38 -1.17
CA VAL A 61 -10.67 5.95 -1.84
C VAL A 61 -10.38 4.96 -2.94
N GLY A 62 -9.42 5.27 -3.83
CA GLY A 62 -9.10 4.40 -4.97
C GLY A 62 -8.58 3.02 -4.57
N VAL A 63 -7.76 2.93 -3.51
CA VAL A 63 -7.27 1.61 -3.03
C VAL A 63 -8.40 0.82 -2.36
N ARG A 64 -9.30 1.48 -1.63
CA ARG A 64 -10.47 0.84 -1.03
C ARG A 64 -11.38 0.24 -2.10
N GLU A 65 -11.71 1.00 -3.14
CA GLU A 65 -12.55 0.52 -4.26
C GLU A 65 -11.87 -0.63 -5.01
N TYR A 66 -10.54 -0.57 -5.19
CA TYR A 66 -9.78 -1.66 -5.79
C TYR A 66 -9.87 -2.95 -4.94
N LEU A 67 -9.69 -2.84 -3.61
CA LEU A 67 -9.79 -3.96 -2.68
C LEU A 67 -11.19 -4.57 -2.65
N GLU A 68 -12.24 -3.73 -2.61
CA GLU A 68 -13.64 -4.17 -2.67
C GLU A 68 -13.89 -4.99 -3.94
N ARG A 69 -13.46 -4.49 -5.11
CA ARG A 69 -13.61 -5.22 -6.37
C ARG A 69 -12.84 -6.54 -6.39
N TRP A 70 -11.63 -6.57 -5.84
CA TRP A 70 -10.76 -7.75 -5.89
C TRP A 70 -11.21 -8.86 -4.92
N PHE A 71 -11.65 -8.48 -3.72
CA PHE A 71 -12.05 -9.44 -2.68
C PHE A 71 -13.54 -9.80 -2.72
N ASP A 72 -14.44 -8.94 -3.20
CA ASP A 72 -15.86 -9.31 -3.37
C ASP A 72 -16.08 -10.21 -4.61
N GLY A 73 -15.09 -10.30 -5.51
CA GLY A 73 -15.06 -11.24 -6.64
C GLY A 73 -14.41 -12.59 -6.35
N ALA A 74 -13.79 -12.78 -5.19
CA ALA A 74 -13.23 -14.07 -4.79
C ALA A 74 -14.38 -15.02 -4.42
N PRO A 75 -14.40 -16.29 -4.90
CA PRO A 75 -15.42 -17.23 -4.48
C PRO A 75 -15.37 -17.33 -2.95
N ARG A 76 -16.49 -17.00 -2.31
CA ARG A 76 -16.70 -17.29 -0.89
C ARG A 76 -16.44 -18.78 -0.75
N GLY A 77 -15.38 -19.15 -0.02
CA GLY A 77 -15.00 -20.54 0.19
C GLY A 77 -16.24 -21.33 0.60
N VAL A 78 -16.54 -22.35 -0.21
CA VAL A 78 -17.49 -23.43 0.08
C VAL A 78 -16.87 -24.40 1.08
#